data_AF-A0A3S1J1Z7-F1
#
_entry.id   AF-A0A3S1J1Z7-F1
#
_cell.length_a   1.000
_cell.length_b   1.000
_cell.length_c   1.000
_cell.angle_alpha   90.00
_cell.angle_beta   90.00
_cell.angle_gamma   90.00
#
_symmetry.space_group_name_H-M   'P 1'
#
loop_
_entity.id
_entity.type
_entity.pdbx_description
1 polymer ?
#
loop_
_entity_poly.entity_id
_entity_poly.type
_entity_poly.pdbx_seq_one_letter_code
_entity_poly.pdbx_strand_id
1 'polypeptide(L)'
;MIRCNLVVAYPEGVSEHWAVITNEPPTLKTLHEYALRFRVEELFLDSKSGAFELEDSRLRNAKSIERLYLIAALTLLYSTAQGMAVQVAGLRSSVDPHWNRGLSYLKIGINWLKGVIHKGRELLTPIQALPCIPRTLFCFQKNPSRYKLWDMVFSHLFLGVQTLILLPST
;
A
#
# COMPACT_ATOMS: atom_id res chain seq x y z
N MET A 1 28.00 21.94 1.97
CA MET A 1 26.57 22.33 2.06
C MET A 1 25.79 21.43 1.12
N ILE A 2 24.87 20.60 1.62
CA ILE A 2 24.07 19.68 0.79
C ILE A 2 22.88 20.47 0.23
N ARG A 3 22.72 20.50 -1.10
CA ARG A 3 21.55 21.11 -1.73
C ARG A 3 20.38 20.12 -1.70
N CYS A 4 19.20 20.59 -1.36
CA CYS A 4 17.96 19.82 -1.38
C CYS A 4 16.78 20.69 -1.83
N ASN A 5 15.73 20.04 -2.30
CA ASN A 5 14.47 20.65 -2.71
C ASN A 5 13.43 20.42 -1.60
N LEU A 6 12.59 21.42 -1.36
CA LEU A 6 11.45 21.34 -0.45
C LEU A 6 10.16 21.41 -1.27
N VAL A 7 9.28 20.44 -1.06
CA VAL A 7 7.95 20.38 -1.67
C VAL A 7 6.90 20.53 -0.57
N VAL A 8 5.97 21.46 -0.75
CA VAL A 8 4.84 21.63 0.16
C VAL A 8 3.56 21.29 -0.60
N ALA A 9 2.72 20.43 -0.03
CA ALA A 9 1.46 20.02 -0.63
C ALA A 9 0.30 20.14 0.36
N TYR A 10 -0.85 20.51 -0.19
CA TYR A 10 -2.11 20.73 0.53
C TYR A 10 -3.16 19.74 0.02
N PRO A 11 -3.03 18.45 0.38
CA PRO A 11 -3.91 17.44 -0.16
C PRO A 11 -5.33 17.59 0.35
N GLU A 12 -6.29 17.64 -0.57
CA GLU A 12 -7.71 17.66 -0.20
C GLU A 12 -8.09 16.40 0.60
N GLY A 13 -8.88 16.58 1.65
CA GLY A 13 -9.37 15.49 2.49
C GLY A 13 -8.42 15.06 3.60
N VAL A 14 -7.19 15.56 3.68
CA VAL A 14 -6.28 15.29 4.81
C VAL A 14 -6.17 16.55 5.67
N SER A 15 -6.24 16.40 6.99
CA SER A 15 -6.14 17.54 7.92
C SER A 15 -4.72 18.11 8.02
N GLU A 16 -3.72 17.34 7.62
CA GLU A 16 -2.30 17.66 7.74
C GLU A 16 -1.68 18.03 6.39
N HIS A 17 -0.98 19.15 6.36
CA HIS A 17 -0.17 19.59 5.23
C HIS A 17 1.10 18.75 5.12
N TRP A 18 1.59 18.54 3.90
CA TRP A 18 2.80 17.78 3.66
C TRP A 18 3.97 18.71 3.35
N ALA A 19 5.10 18.46 3.99
CA ALA A 19 6.39 19.06 3.67
C ALA A 19 7.40 17.93 3.42
N VAL A 20 7.85 17.80 2.17
CA VAL A 20 8.73 16.72 1.72
C VAL A 20 10.07 17.32 1.29
N ILE A 21 11.15 16.86 1.90
CA ILE A 21 12.52 17.19 1.50
C ILE A 21 13.02 16.09 0.58
N THR A 22 13.51 16.47 -0.61
CA THR A 22 14.02 15.52 -1.60
C THR A 22 15.26 16.06 -2.31
N ASN A 23 16.14 15.17 -2.75
CA ASN A 23 17.26 15.48 -3.65
C ASN A 23 16.85 15.43 -5.13
N GLU A 24 15.63 14.99 -5.44
CA GLU A 24 15.07 14.93 -6.79
C GLU A 24 14.35 16.23 -7.18
N PRO A 25 14.20 16.53 -8.49
CA PRO A 25 13.40 17.65 -8.94
C PRO A 25 11.96 17.57 -8.40
N PRO A 26 11.44 18.65 -7.80
CA PRO A 26 10.13 18.64 -7.16
C PRO A 26 9.02 18.49 -8.21
N THR A 27 8.42 17.31 -8.29
CA THR A 27 7.33 17.01 -9.24
C THR A 27 6.14 16.36 -8.55
N LEU A 28 4.98 16.31 -9.22
CA LEU A 28 3.82 15.54 -8.75
C LEU A 28 4.16 14.06 -8.56
N LYS A 29 5.07 13.52 -9.36
CA LYS A 29 5.58 12.15 -9.21
C LYS A 29 6.27 11.96 -7.85
N THR A 30 7.07 12.92 -7.40
CA THR A 30 7.73 12.89 -6.09
C THR A 30 6.70 12.84 -4.94
N LEU A 31 5.60 13.59 -5.06
CA LEU A 31 4.49 13.53 -4.09
C LEU A 31 3.72 12.21 -4.15
N HIS A 32 3.55 11.64 -5.35
CA HIS A 32 2.96 10.31 -5.52
C HIS A 32 3.81 9.23 -4.85
N GLU A 33 5.12 9.26 -5.06
CA GLU A 33 6.06 8.33 -4.43
C GLU A 33 6.10 8.50 -2.91
N TYR A 34 6.04 9.75 -2.41
CA TYR A 34 5.88 10.01 -0.99
C TYR A 34 4.56 9.43 -0.45
N ALA A 35 3.46 9.56 -1.18
CA ALA A 35 2.16 9.00 -0.79
C ALA A 35 2.19 7.46 -0.69
N LEU A 36 3.07 6.76 -1.43
CA LEU A 36 3.26 5.32 -1.29
C LEU A 36 3.79 4.91 0.09
N ARG A 37 4.35 5.83 0.89
CA ARG A 37 4.79 5.59 2.27
C ARG A 37 3.66 4.99 3.13
N PHE A 38 2.42 5.41 2.91
CA PHE A 38 1.27 4.93 3.68
C PHE A 38 1.00 3.43 3.48
N ARG A 39 1.42 2.84 2.35
CA ARG A 39 1.30 1.38 2.13
C ARG A 39 2.15 0.58 3.10
N VAL A 40 3.28 1.14 3.55
CA VAL A 40 4.16 0.48 4.52
C VAL A 40 3.51 0.44 5.91
N GLU A 41 2.76 1.47 6.30
CA GLU A 41 2.00 1.48 7.56
C GLU A 41 0.93 0.37 7.59
N GLU A 42 0.27 0.14 6.46
CA GLU A 42 -0.71 -0.95 6.31
C GLU A 42 -0.06 -2.32 6.38
N LEU A 43 1.12 -2.49 5.76
CA LEU A 43 1.92 -3.72 5.88
C LEU A 43 2.29 -4.01 7.34
N PHE A 44 2.65 -2.97 8.12
CA PHE A 44 2.93 -3.12 9.55
C PHE A 44 1.70 -3.47 10.38
N LEU A 45 0.53 -2.92 10.05
CA LEU A 45 -0.73 -3.27 10.71
C LEU A 45 -1.10 -4.73 10.44
N ASP A 46 -0.94 -5.17 9.19
CA ASP A 46 -1.24 -6.55 8.80
C ASP A 46 -0.26 -7.56 9.42
N SER A 47 1.03 -7.21 9.58
CA SER A 47 2.02 -8.09 10.20
C SER A 47 1.84 -8.22 11.72
N LYS A 48 1.38 -7.18 12.42
CA LYS A 48 1.17 -7.23 13.89
C LYS A 48 -0.09 -7.99 14.29
N SER A 49 -1.28 -7.44 14.02
CA SER A 49 -2.56 -7.97 14.50
C SER A 49 -3.60 -8.18 13.40
N GLY A 50 -3.32 -7.72 12.17
CA GLY A 50 -4.25 -7.84 11.05
C GLY A 50 -4.31 -9.22 10.40
N ALA A 51 -3.22 -10.00 10.45
CA ALA A 51 -3.14 -11.32 9.81
C ALA A 51 -2.35 -12.40 10.57
N PHE A 52 -1.24 -12.06 11.26
CA PHE A 52 -0.31 -13.08 11.81
C PHE A 52 -0.12 -13.07 13.32
N GLU A 53 -0.68 -12.09 14.05
CA GLU A 53 -0.65 -12.04 15.52
C GLU A 53 0.75 -12.31 16.11
N LEU A 54 1.79 -11.71 15.54
CA LEU A 54 3.19 -12.05 15.83
C LEU A 54 3.53 -11.92 17.33
N GLU A 55 2.87 -11.01 18.04
CA GLU A 55 3.05 -10.76 19.47
C GLU A 55 2.59 -11.95 20.33
N ASP A 56 1.64 -12.77 19.84
CA ASP A 56 1.15 -13.97 20.53
C ASP A 56 2.12 -15.15 20.46
N SER A 57 3.13 -15.09 19.59
CA SER A 57 4.19 -16.10 19.54
C SER A 57 5.04 -16.19 20.82
N ARG A 58 5.01 -15.13 21.67
CA ARG A 58 5.77 -14.99 22.93
C ARG A 58 7.27 -15.25 22.79
N LEU A 59 7.82 -15.18 21.58
CA LEU A 59 9.24 -15.37 21.34
C LEU A 59 10.04 -14.23 21.97
N ARG A 60 11.09 -14.58 22.71
CA ARG A 60 12.02 -13.63 23.35
C ARG A 60 13.42 -13.64 22.74
N ASN A 61 13.73 -14.64 21.92
CA ASN A 61 15.01 -14.76 21.22
C ASN A 61 14.97 -13.97 19.92
N ALA A 62 15.89 -13.01 19.76
CA ALA A 62 15.98 -12.15 18.57
C ALA A 62 16.09 -12.96 17.26
N LYS A 63 16.89 -14.01 17.22
CA LYS A 63 17.09 -14.84 16.01
C LYS A 63 15.84 -15.64 15.64
N SER A 64 15.04 -16.03 16.62
CA SER A 64 13.76 -16.71 16.38
C SER A 64 12.70 -15.73 15.86
N ILE A 65 12.67 -14.50 16.40
CA ILE A 65 11.78 -13.43 15.92
C ILE A 65 12.11 -13.06 14.48
N GLU A 66 13.39 -12.92 14.15
CA GLU A 66 13.85 -12.62 12.79
C GLU A 66 13.35 -13.66 11.77
N ARG A 67 13.52 -14.95 12.09
CA ARG A 67 13.06 -16.05 11.23
C ARG A 67 11.54 -16.08 11.10
N LEU A 68 10.82 -15.87 12.20
CA LEU A 68 9.36 -15.80 12.17
C LEU A 68 8.89 -14.63 11.31
N TYR A 69 9.51 -13.47 11.46
CA TYR A 69 9.17 -12.28 10.68
C TYR A 69 9.46 -12.48 9.19
N LEU A 70 10.55 -13.17 8.83
CA LEU A 70 10.83 -13.53 7.44
C LEU A 70 9.72 -14.40 6.84
N ILE A 71 9.29 -15.44 7.56
CA ILE A 71 8.19 -16.32 7.13
C ILE A 71 6.88 -15.54 7.01
N ALA A 72 6.58 -14.66 7.98
CA ALA A 72 5.40 -13.81 7.94
C ALA A 72 5.44 -12.85 6.73
N ALA A 73 6.58 -12.22 6.45
CA ALA A 73 6.78 -11.35 5.29
C ALA A 73 6.58 -12.10 3.95
N LEU A 74 7.12 -13.32 3.83
CA LEU A 74 6.90 -14.16 2.65
C LEU A 74 5.43 -14.55 2.50
N THR A 75 4.76 -14.85 3.61
CA THR A 75 3.35 -15.24 3.60
C THR A 75 2.45 -14.05 3.28
N LEU A 76 2.75 -12.84 3.78
CA LEU A 76 2.12 -11.58 3.40
C LEU A 76 2.25 -11.34 1.89
N LEU A 77 3.46 -11.46 1.35
CA LEU A 77 3.73 -11.28 -0.08
C LEU A 77 2.95 -12.28 -0.93
N TYR A 78 3.06 -13.57 -0.60
CA TYR A 78 2.40 -14.65 -1.33
C TYR A 78 0.87 -14.52 -1.28
N SER A 79 0.31 -14.27 -0.10
CA SER A 79 -1.13 -14.11 0.07
C SER A 79 -1.64 -12.87 -0.66
N THR A 80 -0.90 -11.76 -0.63
CA THR A 80 -1.27 -10.56 -1.39
C THR A 80 -1.24 -10.86 -2.89
N ALA A 81 -0.20 -11.53 -3.41
CA ALA A 81 -0.11 -11.93 -4.81
C ALA A 81 -1.26 -12.86 -5.24
N GLN A 82 -1.67 -13.79 -4.37
CA GLN A 82 -2.86 -14.61 -4.57
C GLN A 82 -4.15 -13.78 -4.62
N GLY A 83 -4.33 -12.83 -3.71
CA GLY A 83 -5.48 -11.92 -3.74
C GLY A 83 -5.55 -11.09 -5.02
N MET A 84 -4.39 -10.63 -5.52
CA MET A 84 -4.30 -9.95 -6.82
C MET A 84 -4.66 -10.89 -7.97
N ALA A 85 -4.19 -12.15 -7.94
CA ALA A 85 -4.55 -13.17 -8.94
C ALA A 85 -6.06 -13.42 -8.98
N VAL A 86 -6.71 -13.54 -7.81
CA VAL A 86 -8.17 -13.69 -7.69
C VAL A 86 -8.92 -12.48 -8.28
N GLN A 87 -8.41 -11.26 -8.06
CA GLN A 87 -9.00 -10.05 -8.63
C GLN A 87 -8.89 -10.03 -10.16
N VAL A 88 -7.71 -10.35 -10.70
CA VAL A 88 -7.48 -10.37 -12.16
C VAL A 88 -8.30 -11.47 -12.83
N ALA A 89 -8.47 -12.62 -12.16
CA ALA A 89 -9.33 -13.70 -12.62
C ALA A 89 -10.84 -13.38 -12.52
N GLY A 90 -11.22 -12.22 -11.95
CA GLY A 90 -12.63 -11.84 -11.78
C GLY A 90 -13.37 -12.63 -10.69
N LEU A 91 -12.65 -13.41 -9.87
CA LEU A 91 -13.21 -14.32 -8.87
C LEU A 91 -13.43 -13.66 -7.50
N ARG A 92 -13.27 -12.34 -7.41
CA ARG A 92 -13.37 -11.58 -6.16
C ARG A 92 -14.69 -11.79 -5.42
N SER A 93 -15.82 -11.74 -6.13
CA SER A 93 -17.16 -11.86 -5.54
C SER A 93 -17.37 -13.18 -4.80
N SER A 94 -16.60 -14.23 -5.15
CA SER A 94 -16.65 -15.54 -4.48
C SER A 94 -15.99 -15.58 -3.09
N VAL A 95 -15.21 -14.54 -2.75
CA VAL A 95 -14.48 -14.39 -1.50
C VAL A 95 -14.92 -13.15 -0.73
N ASP A 96 -15.29 -12.10 -1.46
CA ASP A 96 -15.70 -10.81 -0.94
C ASP A 96 -17.03 -10.40 -1.59
N PRO A 97 -18.17 -10.90 -1.06
CA PRO A 97 -19.49 -10.66 -1.65
C PRO A 97 -20.02 -9.24 -1.41
N HIS A 98 -19.37 -8.43 -0.56
CA HIS A 98 -19.96 -7.20 -0.05
C HIS A 98 -19.74 -6.00 -0.99
N TRP A 99 -20.80 -5.23 -1.20
CA TRP A 99 -20.86 -4.12 -2.15
C TRP A 99 -20.33 -2.79 -1.59
N ASN A 100 -20.24 -2.63 -0.26
CA ASN A 100 -19.95 -1.34 0.37
C ASN A 100 -18.59 -1.26 1.09
N ARG A 101 -17.94 -2.40 1.33
CA ARG A 101 -16.65 -2.50 2.03
C ARG A 101 -15.87 -3.71 1.55
N GLY A 102 -14.94 -3.49 0.63
CA GLY A 102 -14.09 -4.53 0.08
C GLY A 102 -13.00 -4.97 1.04
N LEU A 103 -12.73 -6.26 1.08
CA LEU A 103 -11.56 -6.84 1.75
C LEU A 103 -10.26 -6.37 1.08
N SER A 104 -9.18 -6.29 1.85
CA SER A 104 -7.83 -6.07 1.30
C SER A 104 -7.38 -7.27 0.48
N TYR A 105 -6.46 -7.09 -0.47
CA TYR A 105 -5.92 -8.21 -1.27
C TYR A 105 -5.29 -9.29 -0.40
N LEU A 106 -4.64 -8.91 0.70
CA LEU A 106 -4.14 -9.86 1.68
C LEU A 106 -5.26 -10.78 2.20
N LYS A 107 -6.37 -10.20 2.66
CA LYS A 107 -7.52 -10.96 3.19
C LYS A 107 -8.22 -11.79 2.12
N ILE A 108 -8.35 -11.24 0.91
CA ILE A 108 -8.89 -11.98 -0.24
C ILE A 108 -8.01 -13.20 -0.53
N GLY A 109 -6.69 -13.03 -0.58
CA GLY A 109 -5.76 -14.12 -0.84
C GLY A 109 -5.76 -15.17 0.27
N ILE A 110 -5.72 -14.77 1.54
CA ILE A 110 -5.82 -15.70 2.68
C ILE A 110 -7.13 -16.49 2.61
N ASN A 111 -8.26 -15.83 2.36
CA ASN A 111 -9.56 -16.51 2.27
C ASN A 111 -9.65 -17.43 1.04
N TRP A 112 -9.03 -17.06 -0.09
CA TRP A 112 -8.93 -17.93 -1.25
C TRP A 112 -8.10 -19.18 -0.94
N LEU A 113 -6.92 -19.01 -0.33
CA LEU A 113 -6.05 -20.12 0.08
C LEU A 113 -6.74 -21.05 1.09
N LYS A 114 -7.48 -20.50 2.05
CA LYS A 114 -8.34 -21.31 2.93
C LYS A 114 -9.37 -22.09 2.12
N GLY A 115 -9.96 -21.50 1.08
CA GLY A 115 -10.85 -22.19 0.15
C GLY A 115 -10.18 -23.28 -0.68
N VAL A 116 -8.92 -23.12 -1.08
CA VAL A 116 -8.13 -24.17 -1.74
C VAL A 116 -8.03 -25.39 -0.82
N ILE A 117 -7.67 -25.18 0.44
CA ILE A 117 -7.49 -26.26 1.43
C ILE A 117 -8.82 -26.91 1.81
N HIS A 118 -9.85 -26.12 2.14
CA HIS A 118 -11.09 -26.64 2.74
C HIS A 118 -12.19 -26.97 1.73
N LYS A 119 -12.16 -26.33 0.55
CA LYS A 119 -13.21 -26.47 -0.48
C LYS A 119 -12.68 -27.03 -1.80
N GLY A 120 -11.39 -27.39 -1.88
CA GLY A 120 -10.77 -27.93 -3.08
C GLY A 120 -10.74 -26.95 -4.26
N ARG A 121 -10.67 -25.63 -3.99
CA ARG A 121 -10.52 -24.63 -5.06
C ARG A 121 -9.19 -24.82 -5.79
N GLU A 122 -9.13 -24.43 -7.05
CA GLU A 122 -7.87 -24.39 -7.78
C GLU A 122 -6.92 -23.35 -7.19
N LEU A 123 -5.66 -23.75 -7.07
CA LEU A 123 -4.58 -22.85 -6.68
C LEU A 123 -4.19 -22.01 -7.89
N LEU A 124 -4.44 -20.71 -7.82
CA LEU A 124 -4.05 -19.78 -8.88
C LEU A 124 -2.53 -19.59 -8.89
N THR A 125 -1.97 -19.34 -10.06
CA THR A 125 -0.58 -18.88 -10.16
C THR A 125 -0.49 -17.46 -9.61
N PRO A 126 0.33 -17.22 -8.56
CA PRO A 126 0.45 -15.88 -8.00
C PRO A 126 1.01 -14.95 -9.07
N ILE A 127 0.41 -13.77 -9.20
CA ILE A 127 0.89 -12.75 -10.13
C ILE A 127 2.30 -12.37 -9.70
N GLN A 128 3.26 -12.45 -10.64
CA GLN A 128 4.60 -11.91 -10.41
C GLN A 128 4.45 -10.43 -10.05
N ALA A 129 5.16 -9.97 -9.03
CA ALA A 129 5.14 -8.58 -8.60
C ALA A 129 5.62 -7.69 -9.77
N LEU A 130 4.69 -7.28 -10.63
CA LEU A 130 4.96 -6.43 -11.77
C LEU A 130 5.30 -5.03 -11.25
N PRO A 131 6.29 -4.33 -11.84
CA PRO A 131 6.62 -2.96 -11.46
C PRO A 131 5.46 -1.98 -11.69
N CYS A 132 4.50 -2.36 -12.54
CA CYS A 132 3.24 -1.68 -12.73
C CYS A 132 2.11 -2.46 -12.04
N ILE A 133 1.76 -2.05 -10.82
CA ILE A 133 0.53 -2.49 -10.16
C ILE A 133 -0.62 -1.74 -10.87
N PRO A 134 -1.43 -2.37 -11.74
CA PRO A 134 -2.53 -1.67 -12.41
C PRO A 134 -3.50 -1.03 -11.40
N ARG A 135 -4.04 0.11 -11.81
CA ARG A 135 -4.99 1.02 -11.10
C ARG A 135 -6.13 0.32 -10.35
N THR A 136 -6.45 -0.93 -10.70
CA THR A 136 -7.53 -1.77 -10.16
C THR A 136 -7.13 -2.61 -8.94
N LEU A 137 -5.87 -2.53 -8.49
CA LEU A 137 -5.31 -3.29 -7.36
C LEU A 137 -5.25 -2.47 -6.05
N PHE A 138 -6.15 -1.50 -5.88
CA PHE A 138 -6.28 -0.73 -4.65
C PHE A 138 -7.67 -0.93 -4.07
N CYS A 139 -7.76 -1.76 -3.02
CA CYS A 139 -8.98 -1.87 -2.24
C CYS A 139 -8.70 -1.29 -0.86
N PHE A 140 -8.89 0.03 -0.75
CA PHE A 140 -8.77 0.78 0.50
C PHE A 140 -10.07 1.51 0.82
N GLN A 141 -11.06 0.74 1.30
CA GLN A 141 -12.31 1.26 1.88
C GLN A 141 -12.19 1.38 3.40
N LYS A 142 -11.18 2.11 3.89
CA LYS A 142 -11.09 2.43 5.33
C LYS A 142 -11.06 3.92 5.65
N ASN A 143 -10.76 4.80 4.70
CA ASN A 143 -10.87 6.23 4.97
C ASN A 143 -11.20 7.06 3.72
N PRO A 144 -12.41 7.62 3.60
CA PRO A 144 -12.79 8.44 2.46
C PRO A 144 -11.85 9.66 2.27
N SER A 145 -11.39 10.27 3.35
CA SER A 145 -10.48 11.42 3.31
C SER A 145 -9.14 11.14 2.59
N ARG A 146 -8.72 9.87 2.47
CA ARG A 146 -7.54 9.47 1.69
C ARG A 146 -7.82 9.31 0.19
N TYR A 147 -9.06 9.20 -0.30
CA TYR A 147 -9.37 9.06 -1.74
C TYR A 147 -9.05 10.33 -2.52
N LYS A 148 -9.36 11.52 -1.96
CA LYS A 148 -9.20 12.81 -2.65
C LYS A 148 -7.75 13.09 -3.02
N LEU A 149 -6.84 12.78 -2.12
CA LEU A 149 -5.40 12.83 -2.35
C LEU A 149 -4.96 12.04 -3.59
N TRP A 150 -5.50 10.83 -3.81
CA TRP A 150 -5.13 9.98 -4.94
C TRP A 150 -5.86 10.35 -6.24
N ASP A 151 -7.12 10.79 -6.15
CA ASP A 151 -7.89 11.28 -7.30
C ASP A 151 -7.37 12.64 -7.81
N MET A 152 -6.91 13.52 -6.92
CA MET A 152 -6.36 14.84 -7.23
C MET A 152 -5.00 14.76 -7.93
N VAL A 153 -4.16 13.77 -7.58
CA VAL A 153 -2.91 13.46 -8.30
C VAL A 153 -3.17 13.02 -9.75
N PHE A 154 -4.39 12.56 -10.08
CA PHE A 154 -4.73 12.05 -11.40
C PHE A 154 -5.77 12.85 -12.20
N SER A 155 -6.55 13.76 -11.60
CA SER A 155 -7.69 14.41 -12.30
C SER A 155 -7.59 15.92 -12.56
N HIS A 156 -6.67 16.68 -11.96
CA HIS A 156 -6.62 18.13 -12.21
C HIS A 156 -5.22 18.67 -12.48
N LEU A 157 -4.98 19.01 -13.76
CA LEU A 157 -4.19 20.17 -14.16
C LEU A 157 -4.70 21.41 -13.39
N PHE A 158 -3.77 22.26 -12.92
CA PHE A 158 -3.98 23.51 -12.15
C PHE A 158 -4.26 23.31 -10.64
N LEU A 159 -3.55 23.91 -9.67
CA LEU A 159 -2.73 25.12 -9.61
C LEU A 159 -1.54 24.96 -8.64
N GLY A 160 -0.40 25.60 -8.96
CA GLY A 160 0.48 26.21 -7.96
C GLY A 160 1.64 25.39 -7.40
N VAL A 161 2.52 24.83 -8.24
CA VAL A 161 3.89 24.52 -7.79
C VAL A 161 4.66 25.83 -7.73
N GLN A 162 4.71 26.46 -6.55
CA GLN A 162 5.54 27.64 -6.35
C GLN A 162 6.96 27.19 -6.02
N THR A 163 7.78 27.08 -7.06
CA THR A 163 9.21 26.78 -6.95
C THR A 163 9.91 27.94 -6.25
N LEU A 164 10.07 27.88 -4.94
CA LEU A 164 10.97 28.79 -4.22
C LEU A 164 12.41 28.36 -4.49
N ILE A 165 12.99 28.86 -5.59
CA ILE A 165 14.43 28.84 -5.79
C ILE A 165 15.01 29.93 -4.90
N LEU A 166 15.59 29.55 -3.77
CA LEU A 166 16.47 30.45 -3.02
C LEU A 166 17.76 30.66 -3.85
N LEU A 167 17.74 31.66 -4.73
CA LEU A 167 18.96 32.24 -5.30
C LEU A 167 19.59 33.14 -4.23
N PRO A 168 20.83 32.90 -3.78
CA PRO A 168 21.58 33.94 -3.09
C PRO A 168 21.95 35.02 -4.11
N SER A 169 21.58 36.26 -3.79
CA SER A 169 22.07 37.46 -4.44
C SER A 169 23.57 37.60 -4.22
N THR A 170 24.29 37.82 -5.34
CA THR A 170 25.71 38.26 -5.50
C THR A 170 26.80 37.38 -4.89
#